data_AF-A0A2V6BKD3-F1
#
_entry.id   AF-A0A2V6BKD3-F1
#
_cell.length_a   1.000
_cell.length_b   1.000
_cell.length_c   1.000
_cell.angle_alpha   90.00
_cell.angle_beta   90.00
_cell.angle_gamma   90.00
#
_symmetry.space_group_name_H-M   'P 1'
#
loop_
_entity.id
_entity.type
_entity.pdbx_description
1 polymer ?
#
loop_
_entity_poly.entity_id
_entity_poly.type
_entity_poly.pdbx_seq_one_letter_code
_entity_poly.pdbx_strand_id
1 'polypeptide(L)'
;MHRVAGVIAVFVLWTTGFASADQQPQKFSASFQVPRSDLAKAEALANQLATLSPRVDRTEAKLLADCAHATVSQLRRQYHMFGTPIFNNFLIYHGLKKRGYCYQWSEDLLIALDALRLTSLELRWGEANPGNWRENNCLVITARGQPFRSGIMLDCWRHLGHLYFGPVVSDTDPYVENSAYARFVLARSAARNASAANHRVALQRRVKASGKTGDH
;
A
#
# COMPACT_ATOMS: atom_id res chain seq x y z
N MET A 1 -44.34 -66.32 -11.76
CA MET A 1 -43.62 -65.51 -12.76
C MET A 1 -44.18 -64.09 -12.67
N HIS A 2 -43.80 -63.37 -11.61
CA HIS A 2 -42.82 -62.27 -11.58
C HIS A 2 -43.31 -60.97 -12.22
N ARG A 3 -43.48 -60.00 -11.31
CA ARG A 3 -44.03 -58.64 -11.42
C ARG A 3 -43.24 -57.77 -12.40
N VAL A 4 -43.95 -56.99 -13.22
CA VAL A 4 -43.39 -55.82 -13.93
C VAL A 4 -43.27 -54.69 -12.91
N ALA A 5 -42.04 -54.33 -12.54
CA ALA A 5 -41.74 -53.15 -11.75
C ALA A 5 -41.28 -52.03 -12.69
N GLY A 6 -42.12 -51.00 -12.84
CA GLY A 6 -41.73 -49.75 -13.51
C GLY A 6 -40.79 -48.94 -12.61
N VAL A 7 -39.59 -48.68 -13.09
CA VAL A 7 -38.64 -47.77 -12.44
C VAL A 7 -38.89 -46.36 -12.98
N ILE A 8 -39.39 -45.48 -12.13
CA ILE A 8 -39.49 -44.04 -12.38
C ILE A 8 -38.09 -43.45 -12.21
N ALA A 9 -37.45 -43.05 -13.31
CA ALA A 9 -36.22 -42.27 -13.27
C ALA A 9 -36.57 -40.80 -12.98
N VAL A 10 -36.27 -40.33 -11.77
CA VAL A 10 -36.36 -38.92 -11.39
C VAL A 10 -35.18 -38.18 -12.01
N PHE A 11 -35.45 -37.38 -13.04
CA PHE A 11 -34.50 -36.41 -13.57
C PHE A 11 -34.44 -35.19 -12.63
N VAL A 12 -33.34 -35.03 -11.90
CA VAL A 12 -33.04 -33.80 -11.16
C VAL A 12 -32.52 -32.77 -12.16
N LEU A 13 -33.41 -31.86 -12.61
CA LEU A 13 -33.00 -30.64 -13.30
C LEU A 13 -32.24 -29.74 -12.32
N TRP A 14 -30.94 -29.58 -12.54
CA TRP A 14 -30.19 -28.46 -11.97
C TRP A 14 -30.53 -27.21 -12.77
N THR A 15 -31.41 -26.36 -12.21
CA THR A 15 -31.61 -25.01 -12.70
C THR A 15 -30.36 -24.18 -12.36
N THR A 16 -29.65 -23.75 -13.39
CA THR A 16 -28.56 -22.78 -13.29
C THR A 16 -29.16 -21.40 -13.02
N GLY A 17 -29.31 -21.08 -11.73
CA GLY A 17 -29.61 -19.72 -11.28
C GLY A 17 -28.43 -18.79 -11.59
N PHE A 18 -28.66 -17.85 -12.51
CA PHE A 18 -27.86 -16.65 -12.68
C PHE A 18 -28.30 -15.57 -11.68
N ALA A 19 -27.31 -14.80 -11.21
CA ALA A 19 -27.40 -13.57 -10.39
C ALA A 19 -27.83 -13.81 -8.91
N SER A 20 -27.12 -13.31 -7.90
CA SER A 20 -26.35 -12.06 -7.85
C SER A 20 -24.95 -12.27 -7.27
N ALA A 21 -23.96 -11.71 -7.96
CA ALA A 21 -22.66 -11.43 -7.37
C ALA A 21 -22.83 -10.24 -6.41
N ASP A 22 -23.32 -10.52 -5.20
CA ASP A 22 -23.16 -9.58 -4.10
C ASP A 22 -21.67 -9.40 -3.87
N GLN A 23 -21.26 -8.15 -3.99
CA GLN A 23 -19.91 -7.66 -3.84
C GLN A 23 -19.31 -8.21 -2.55
N GLN A 24 -18.47 -9.22 -2.68
CA GLN A 24 -17.57 -9.63 -1.63
C GLN A 24 -16.72 -8.40 -1.29
N PRO A 25 -16.83 -7.79 -0.10
CA PRO A 25 -15.96 -6.69 0.28
C PRO A 25 -14.55 -7.29 0.25
N GLN A 26 -13.78 -6.91 -0.76
CA GLN A 26 -12.43 -7.38 -0.95
C GLN A 26 -11.66 -7.11 0.34
N LYS A 27 -11.25 -8.19 1.03
CA LYS A 27 -9.92 -8.50 1.60
C LYS A 27 -8.92 -7.35 1.91
N PHE A 28 -9.34 -6.12 2.16
CA PHE A 28 -8.53 -4.98 2.60
C PHE A 28 -8.66 -4.78 4.12
N SER A 29 -9.72 -5.31 4.73
CA SER A 29 -9.93 -5.30 6.17
C SER A 29 -9.13 -6.37 6.93
N ALA A 30 -8.32 -7.18 6.24
CA ALA A 30 -7.43 -8.14 6.89
C ALA A 30 -6.18 -7.44 7.47
N SER A 31 -6.44 -6.78 8.61
CA SER A 31 -5.53 -6.27 9.63
C SER A 31 -4.54 -5.16 9.26
N PHE A 32 -5.06 -3.96 8.98
CA PHE A 32 -4.37 -2.71 9.35
C PHE A 32 -4.38 -2.57 10.88
N GLN A 33 -3.66 -3.45 11.58
CA GLN A 33 -3.52 -3.34 13.03
C GLN A 33 -2.41 -2.34 13.33
N VAL A 34 -2.82 -1.10 13.60
CA VAL A 34 -1.94 -0.10 14.22
C VAL A 34 -1.48 -0.66 15.57
N PRO A 35 -0.17 -0.71 15.85
CA PRO A 35 0.33 -1.10 17.16
C PRO A 35 -0.30 -0.23 18.25
N ARG A 36 -0.66 -0.80 19.41
CA ARG A 36 -1.29 -0.03 20.50
C ARG A 36 -0.49 1.21 20.91
N SER A 37 0.84 1.13 20.85
CA SER A 37 1.75 2.24 21.14
C SER A 37 1.63 3.42 20.17
N ASP A 38 1.11 3.18 18.96
CA ASP A 38 1.01 4.16 17.88
C ASP A 38 -0.43 4.67 17.69
N LEU A 39 -1.44 4.13 18.40
CA LEU A 39 -2.84 4.53 18.26
C LEU A 39 -3.06 6.03 18.48
N ALA A 40 -2.53 6.58 19.58
CA ALA A 40 -2.65 8.01 19.87
C ALA A 40 -1.98 8.89 18.80
N LYS A 41 -0.88 8.40 18.20
CA LYS A 41 -0.19 9.12 17.11
C LYS A 41 -0.98 9.04 15.80
N ALA A 42 -1.60 7.90 15.51
CA ALA A 42 -2.48 7.73 14.36
C ALA A 42 -3.71 8.63 14.47
N GLU A 43 -4.31 8.74 15.65
CA GLU A 43 -5.41 9.68 15.90
C GLU A 43 -4.98 11.14 15.74
N ALA A 44 -3.79 11.51 16.25
CA ALA A 44 -3.24 12.85 16.07
C ALA A 44 -3.00 13.17 14.58
N LEU A 45 -2.45 12.23 13.81
CA LEU A 45 -2.27 12.38 12.36
C LEU A 45 -3.62 12.53 11.65
N ALA A 46 -4.60 11.67 11.97
CA ALA A 46 -5.94 11.74 11.39
C ALA A 46 -6.59 13.12 11.64
N ASN A 47 -6.46 13.65 12.85
CA ASN A 47 -6.96 14.98 13.19
C ASN A 47 -6.26 16.08 12.39
N GLN A 48 -4.93 16.05 12.29
CA GLN A 48 -4.19 17.03 11.50
C GLN A 48 -4.58 16.99 10.01
N LEU A 49 -4.72 15.79 9.44
CA LEU A 49 -5.16 15.61 8.05
C LEU A 49 -6.57 16.15 7.83
N ALA A 50 -7.50 15.88 8.75
CA ALA A 50 -8.86 16.41 8.70
C ALA A 50 -8.91 17.95 8.79
N THR A 51 -7.91 18.58 9.42
CA THR A 51 -7.82 20.04 9.52
C THR A 51 -7.18 20.72 8.30
N LEU A 52 -6.62 19.97 7.35
CA LEU A 52 -6.01 20.53 6.13
C LEU A 52 -7.00 21.36 5.30
N SER A 53 -8.27 20.95 5.26
CA SER A 53 -9.34 21.65 4.56
C SER A 53 -10.71 21.13 5.03
N PRO A 54 -11.76 21.98 5.05
CA PRO A 54 -13.14 21.53 5.30
C PRO A 54 -13.65 20.46 4.32
N ARG A 55 -13.00 20.30 3.16
CA ARG A 55 -13.35 19.30 2.15
C ARG A 55 -12.75 17.91 2.41
N VAL A 56 -11.85 17.77 3.39
CA VAL A 56 -11.27 16.47 3.74
C VAL A 56 -12.31 15.62 4.45
N ASP A 57 -12.49 14.38 3.98
CA ASP A 57 -13.31 13.40 4.68
C ASP A 57 -12.53 12.88 5.90
N ARG A 58 -13.12 13.03 7.09
CA ARG A 58 -12.52 12.55 8.35
C ARG A 58 -12.31 11.04 8.35
N THR A 59 -13.17 10.29 7.67
CA THR A 59 -13.07 8.84 7.53
C THR A 59 -11.85 8.48 6.68
N GLU A 60 -11.65 9.18 5.56
CA GLU A 60 -10.45 9.02 4.72
C GLU A 60 -9.17 9.40 5.47
N ALA A 61 -9.21 10.51 6.23
CA ALA A 61 -8.08 10.94 7.06
C ALA A 61 -7.70 9.89 8.11
N LYS A 62 -8.69 9.30 8.78
CA LYS A 62 -8.47 8.19 9.72
C LYS A 62 -7.93 6.94 9.04
N LEU A 63 -8.52 6.56 7.90
CA LEU A 63 -8.09 5.39 7.14
C LEU A 63 -6.64 5.54 6.67
N LEU A 64 -6.26 6.72 6.16
CA LEU A 64 -4.89 7.02 5.76
C LEU A 64 -3.96 6.92 6.97
N ALA A 65 -4.28 7.54 8.10
CA ALA A 65 -3.43 7.52 9.28
C ALA A 65 -3.21 6.11 9.82
N ASP A 66 -4.28 5.31 9.94
CA ASP A 66 -4.22 3.93 10.39
C ASP A 66 -3.39 3.07 9.41
N CYS A 67 -3.60 3.25 8.11
CA CYS A 67 -2.82 2.58 7.07
C CYS A 67 -1.33 2.97 7.11
N ALA A 68 -1.01 4.24 7.29
CA ALA A 68 0.36 4.73 7.34
C ALA A 68 1.12 4.12 8.53
N HIS A 69 0.55 4.17 9.73
CA HIS A 69 1.18 3.58 10.92
C HIS A 69 1.31 2.06 10.83
N ALA A 70 0.28 1.36 10.33
CA ALA A 70 0.35 -0.09 10.14
C ALA A 70 1.43 -0.47 9.11
N THR A 71 1.48 0.23 7.97
CA THR A 71 2.49 0.04 6.92
C THR A 71 3.89 0.28 7.45
N VAL A 72 4.13 1.40 8.13
CA VAL A 72 5.44 1.74 8.69
C VAL A 72 5.88 0.71 9.74
N SER A 73 4.95 0.26 10.59
CA SER A 73 5.21 -0.81 11.56
C SER A 73 5.64 -2.12 10.88
N GLN A 74 4.99 -2.47 9.77
CA GLN A 74 5.36 -3.63 8.96
C GLN A 74 6.73 -3.46 8.30
N LEU A 75 6.99 -2.31 7.66
CA LEU A 75 8.27 -2.01 7.02
C LEU A 75 9.43 -2.04 8.03
N ARG A 76 9.22 -1.55 9.25
CA ARG A 76 10.19 -1.63 10.35
C ARG A 76 10.60 -3.07 10.68
N ARG A 77 9.65 -4.00 10.65
CA ARG A 77 9.94 -5.44 10.84
C ARG A 77 10.68 -6.03 9.63
N GLN A 78 10.28 -5.66 8.41
CA GLN A 78 10.86 -6.20 7.18
C GLN A 78 12.29 -5.72 6.91
N TYR A 79 12.57 -4.44 7.19
CA TYR A 79 13.84 -3.82 6.87
C TYR A 79 14.91 -3.96 7.95
N HIS A 80 14.55 -4.50 9.12
CA HIS A 80 15.46 -4.77 10.24
C HIS A 80 16.48 -3.62 10.40
N MET A 81 15.96 -2.41 10.57
CA MET A 81 16.80 -1.22 10.74
C MET A 81 17.68 -1.40 11.99
N PHE A 82 18.99 -1.25 11.80
CA PHE A 82 20.00 -1.34 12.84
C PHE A 82 20.94 -0.15 12.67
N GLY A 83 21.24 0.56 13.76
CA GLY A 83 22.12 1.74 13.74
C GLY A 83 21.41 3.05 13.39
N THR A 84 22.13 3.99 12.78
CA THR A 84 21.63 5.32 12.37
C THR A 84 21.19 5.33 10.91
N PRO A 85 20.30 6.24 10.48
CA PRO A 85 19.87 6.36 9.07
C PRO A 85 21.07 6.55 8.11
N ILE A 86 22.05 7.35 8.53
CA ILE A 86 23.31 7.59 7.80
C ILE A 86 24.14 6.30 7.68
N PHE A 87 24.24 5.50 8.75
CA PHE A 87 24.94 4.22 8.71
C PHE A 87 24.24 3.22 7.79
N ASN A 88 22.90 3.23 7.75
CA ASN A 88 22.13 2.38 6.85
C ASN A 88 22.33 2.78 5.37
N ASN A 89 22.38 4.08 5.06
CA ASN A 89 22.75 4.57 3.71
C ASN A 89 24.20 4.21 3.35
N PHE A 90 25.14 4.32 4.29
CA PHE A 90 26.53 3.89 4.12
C PHE A 90 26.63 2.38 3.82
N LEU A 91 25.90 1.54 4.56
CA LEU A 91 25.87 0.08 4.36
C LEU A 91 25.28 -0.31 3.00
N ILE A 92 24.27 0.40 2.50
CA ILE A 92 23.70 0.11 1.18
C ILE A 92 24.62 0.65 0.07
N TYR A 93 25.26 1.82 0.27
CA TYR A 93 26.26 2.35 -0.65
C TYR A 93 27.47 1.40 -0.80
N HIS A 94 27.90 0.77 0.29
CA HIS A 94 28.95 -0.26 0.29
C HIS A 94 28.46 -1.69 -0.05
N GLY A 95 27.20 -1.86 -0.47
CA GLY A 95 26.67 -3.15 -0.95
C GLY A 95 26.41 -4.21 0.13
N LEU A 96 26.48 -3.85 1.41
CA LEU A 96 26.29 -4.75 2.56
C LEU A 96 24.81 -4.97 2.90
N LYS A 97 23.90 -4.11 2.43
CA LYS A 97 22.44 -4.30 2.49
C LYS A 97 21.81 -4.12 1.11
N LYS A 98 20.78 -4.93 0.81
CA LYS A 98 20.09 -4.90 -0.50
C LYS A 98 18.98 -3.84 -0.60
N ARG A 99 18.44 -3.38 0.55
CA ARG A 99 17.28 -2.45 0.66
C ARG A 99 17.34 -1.65 1.98
N GLY A 100 16.68 -0.49 2.02
CA GLY A 100 16.56 0.37 3.21
C GLY A 100 16.86 1.86 2.99
N TYR A 101 17.02 2.32 1.75
CA TYR A 101 17.18 3.73 1.42
C TYR A 101 15.91 4.53 1.72
N CYS A 102 16.05 5.83 2.01
CA CYS A 102 14.95 6.77 2.24
C CYS A 102 13.84 6.65 1.17
N TYR A 103 14.20 6.67 -0.12
CA TYR A 103 13.23 6.51 -1.21
C TYR A 103 12.44 5.20 -1.14
N GLN A 104 13.03 4.07 -0.75
CA GLN A 104 12.32 2.78 -0.72
C GLN A 104 11.23 2.73 0.35
N TRP A 105 11.48 3.37 1.50
CA TRP A 105 10.48 3.52 2.54
C TRP A 105 9.31 4.37 2.07
N SER A 106 9.60 5.50 1.44
CA SER A 106 8.57 6.39 0.88
C SER A 106 7.81 5.74 -0.29
N GLU A 107 8.49 4.95 -1.13
CA GLU A 107 7.87 4.21 -2.24
C GLU A 107 6.85 3.18 -1.73
N ASP A 108 7.23 2.35 -0.76
CA ASP A 108 6.35 1.31 -0.24
C ASP A 108 5.17 1.92 0.53
N LEU A 109 5.41 3.01 1.27
CA LEU A 109 4.34 3.78 1.91
C LEU A 109 3.40 4.38 0.85
N LEU A 110 3.92 4.92 -0.25
CA LEU A 110 3.13 5.51 -1.33
C LEU A 110 2.21 4.47 -1.96
N ILE A 111 2.76 3.29 -2.26
CA ILE A 111 2.01 2.18 -2.87
C ILE A 111 0.90 1.71 -1.93
N ALA A 112 1.17 1.59 -0.62
CA ALA A 112 0.18 1.18 0.36
C ALA A 112 -0.96 2.22 0.50
N LEU A 113 -0.62 3.51 0.53
CA LEU A 113 -1.62 4.58 0.64
C LEU A 113 -2.41 4.79 -0.66
N ASP A 114 -1.80 4.63 -1.85
CA ASP A 114 -2.51 4.73 -3.14
C ASP A 114 -3.59 3.65 -3.29
N ALA A 115 -3.36 2.48 -2.70
CA ALA A 115 -4.32 1.38 -2.69
C ALA A 115 -5.64 1.74 -1.97
N LEU A 116 -5.64 2.76 -1.09
CA LEU A 116 -6.84 3.25 -0.42
C LEU A 116 -7.77 4.04 -1.34
N ARG A 117 -7.30 4.46 -2.53
CA ARG A 117 -8.10 5.21 -3.53
C ARG A 117 -8.82 6.44 -2.94
N LEU A 118 -8.08 7.20 -2.13
CA LEU A 118 -8.59 8.39 -1.45
C LEU A 118 -9.06 9.45 -2.44
N THR A 119 -10.20 10.08 -2.13
CA THR A 119 -10.85 11.05 -3.00
C THR A 119 -10.69 12.47 -2.49
N SER A 120 -10.55 12.71 -1.20
CA SER A 120 -10.40 14.05 -0.59
C SER A 120 -8.95 14.46 -0.35
N LEU A 121 -8.03 13.51 -0.34
CA LEU A 121 -6.60 13.69 -0.10
C LEU A 121 -5.75 13.33 -1.32
N GLU A 122 -4.60 13.98 -1.46
CA GLU A 122 -3.62 13.73 -2.51
C GLU A 122 -2.26 13.36 -1.91
N LEU A 123 -1.67 12.29 -2.45
CA LEU A 123 -0.35 11.80 -2.08
C LEU A 123 0.70 12.45 -3.00
N ARG A 124 1.62 13.21 -2.42
CA ARG A 124 2.66 13.91 -3.18
C ARG A 124 4.04 13.48 -2.73
N TRP A 125 4.94 13.33 -3.69
CA TRP A 125 6.31 12.97 -3.38
C TRP A 125 7.11 14.21 -3.02
N GLY A 126 7.75 14.19 -1.85
CA GLY A 126 8.70 15.19 -1.41
C GLY A 126 10.14 14.67 -1.54
N GLU A 127 11.00 15.48 -2.13
CA GLU A 127 12.44 15.24 -2.14
C GLU A 127 13.18 16.47 -1.58
N ALA A 128 14.15 16.22 -0.72
CA ALA A 128 15.08 17.23 -0.24
C ALA A 128 16.49 16.83 -0.70
N ASN A 129 17.27 17.82 -1.13
CA ASN A 129 18.69 17.65 -1.45
C ASN A 129 18.98 16.51 -2.48
N PRO A 130 18.28 16.45 -3.62
CA PRO A 130 18.45 15.35 -4.58
C PRO A 130 19.87 15.30 -5.14
N GLY A 131 20.43 14.08 -5.25
CA GLY A 131 21.76 13.86 -5.84
C GLY A 131 22.94 14.14 -4.92
N ASN A 132 22.71 14.32 -3.62
CA ASN A 132 23.78 14.45 -2.63
C ASN A 132 23.60 13.51 -1.44
N TRP A 133 24.60 13.43 -0.57
CA TRP A 133 24.61 12.50 0.57
C TRP A 133 23.55 12.81 1.65
N ARG A 134 22.94 14.00 1.62
CA ARG A 134 21.84 14.44 2.50
C ARG A 134 20.46 14.24 1.86
N GLU A 135 20.39 13.53 0.74
CA GLU A 135 19.11 13.26 0.06
C GLU A 135 18.13 12.57 1.02
N ASN A 136 16.94 13.16 1.15
CA ASN A 136 15.85 12.56 1.90
C ASN A 136 14.56 12.65 1.10
N ASN A 137 13.78 11.57 1.16
CA ASN A 137 12.48 11.51 0.51
C ASN A 137 11.40 11.30 1.57
N CYS A 138 10.24 11.91 1.33
CA CYS A 138 9.07 11.74 2.18
C CYS A 138 7.81 11.78 1.31
N LEU A 139 6.68 11.46 1.93
CA LEU A 139 5.38 11.74 1.32
C LEU A 139 4.75 12.93 1.97
N VAL A 140 4.16 13.82 1.17
CA VAL A 140 3.41 14.97 1.64
C VAL A 140 1.96 14.78 1.27
N ILE A 141 1.11 14.77 2.29
CA ILE A 141 -0.33 14.62 2.13
C ILE A 141 -0.96 16.00 2.12
N THR A 142 -1.75 16.26 1.08
CA THR A 142 -2.47 17.53 0.92
C THR A 142 -3.95 17.25 0.76
N ALA A 143 -4.79 18.23 1.11
CA ALA A 143 -6.17 18.21 0.64
C ALA A 143 -6.19 18.38 -0.88
N ARG A 144 -7.17 17.77 -1.55
CA ARG A 144 -7.28 17.84 -3.02
C ARG A 144 -7.24 19.28 -3.53
N GLY A 145 -6.36 19.54 -4.50
CA GLY A 145 -6.21 20.84 -5.13
C GLY A 145 -5.48 21.91 -4.31
N GLN A 146 -5.02 21.61 -3.09
CA GLN A 146 -4.16 22.52 -2.32
C GLN A 146 -2.71 22.46 -2.81
N PRO A 147 -1.84 23.44 -2.54
CA PRO A 147 -0.43 23.38 -2.94
C PRO A 147 0.39 22.41 -2.08
N PHE A 148 1.54 21.93 -2.57
CA PHE A 148 2.42 21.01 -1.84
C PHE A 148 2.81 21.53 -0.44
N ARG A 149 3.15 22.81 -0.35
CA ARG A 149 3.61 23.45 0.89
C ARG A 149 2.56 23.51 2.00
N SER A 150 1.28 23.32 1.72
CA SER A 150 0.24 23.27 2.77
C SER A 150 0.04 21.87 3.35
N GLY A 151 0.82 20.89 2.91
CA GLY A 151 0.63 19.50 3.30
C GLY A 151 1.33 19.09 4.59
N ILE A 152 0.93 17.92 5.07
CA ILE A 152 1.57 17.22 6.18
C ILE A 152 2.55 16.21 5.59
N MET A 153 3.82 16.31 5.96
CA MET A 153 4.82 15.31 5.59
C MET A 153 4.62 14.04 6.42
N LEU A 154 4.98 12.91 5.83
CA LEU A 154 5.08 11.59 6.41
C LEU A 154 6.49 11.08 6.12
N ASP A 155 7.31 11.00 7.16
CA ASP A 155 8.68 10.48 7.09
C ASP A 155 8.83 9.34 8.10
N CYS A 156 9.20 8.17 7.62
CA CYS A 156 9.44 6.99 8.44
C CYS A 156 10.91 6.55 8.46
N TRP A 157 11.79 7.24 7.73
CA TRP A 157 13.19 6.88 7.58
C TRP A 157 14.08 7.59 8.62
N ARG A 158 13.91 8.91 8.81
CA ARG A 158 14.74 9.68 9.76
C ARG A 158 14.63 9.19 11.21
N HIS A 159 13.50 8.58 11.56
CA HIS A 159 13.21 8.09 12.91
C HIS A 159 13.22 6.56 13.02
N LEU A 160 14.07 5.88 12.24
CA LEU A 160 14.32 4.44 12.38
C LEU A 160 13.07 3.56 12.27
N GLY A 161 12.16 3.90 11.36
CA GLY A 161 10.90 3.18 11.18
C GLY A 161 9.79 3.62 12.13
N HIS A 162 9.95 4.73 12.85
CA HIS A 162 8.83 5.43 13.47
C HIS A 162 8.31 6.51 12.53
N LEU A 163 6.99 6.57 12.36
CA LEU A 163 6.37 7.58 11.51
C LEU A 163 6.43 8.95 12.21
N TYR A 164 7.15 9.87 11.61
CA TYR A 164 7.10 11.30 11.89
C TYR A 164 6.11 11.96 10.94
N PHE A 165 5.34 12.90 11.49
CA PHE A 165 4.44 13.74 10.72
C PHE A 165 4.41 15.16 11.26
N GLY A 166 4.21 16.11 10.34
CA GLY A 166 4.10 17.53 10.65
C GLY A 166 3.99 18.36 9.36
N PRO A 167 3.70 19.67 9.46
CA PRO A 167 3.64 20.54 8.29
C PRO A 167 4.96 20.51 7.52
N VAL A 168 4.92 20.33 6.20
CA VAL A 168 6.13 20.22 5.38
C VAL A 168 7.03 21.46 5.48
N VAL A 169 6.42 22.63 5.68
CA VAL A 169 7.10 23.91 5.82
C VAL A 169 7.80 24.10 7.17
N SER A 170 7.48 23.29 8.17
CA SER A 170 8.11 23.33 9.49
C SER A 170 9.39 22.50 9.56
N ASP A 171 9.73 21.78 8.48
CA ASP A 171 10.99 21.05 8.43
C ASP A 171 12.20 21.96 8.24
N THR A 172 13.37 21.47 8.65
CA THR A 172 14.64 22.14 8.39
C THR A 172 15.12 21.90 6.96
N ASP A 173 14.79 20.74 6.38
CA ASP A 173 15.18 20.38 5.02
C ASP A 173 14.22 21.00 3.97
N PRO A 174 14.73 21.55 2.86
CA PRO A 174 13.90 22.21 1.85
C PRO A 174 13.28 21.18 0.90
N TYR A 175 12.17 20.57 1.31
CA TYR A 175 11.43 19.64 0.44
C TYR A 175 10.79 20.33 -0.75
N VAL A 176 11.02 19.77 -1.94
CA VAL A 176 10.37 20.12 -3.20
C VAL A 176 9.52 18.97 -3.71
N GLU A 177 8.49 19.29 -4.47
CA GLU A 177 7.60 18.28 -5.04
C GLU A 177 8.21 17.63 -6.28
N ASN A 178 8.17 16.29 -6.35
CA ASN A 178 8.49 15.54 -7.57
C ASN A 178 7.34 14.60 -7.98
N SER A 179 6.30 15.19 -8.59
CA SER A 179 5.12 14.43 -9.02
C SER A 179 5.43 13.46 -10.18
N ALA A 180 6.53 13.66 -10.91
CA ALA A 180 6.97 12.72 -11.95
C ALA A 180 7.46 11.40 -11.34
N TYR A 181 8.23 11.47 -10.26
CA TYR A 181 8.68 10.29 -9.53
C TYR A 181 7.52 9.54 -8.88
N ALA A 182 6.57 10.25 -8.26
CA ALA A 182 5.37 9.62 -7.72
C ALA A 182 4.63 8.76 -8.77
N ARG A 183 4.40 9.33 -9.96
CA ARG A 183 3.77 8.61 -11.08
C ARG A 183 4.58 7.42 -11.56
N PHE A 184 5.91 7.58 -11.64
CA PHE A 184 6.80 6.49 -12.01
C PHE A 184 6.71 5.30 -11.04
N VAL A 185 6.74 5.57 -9.74
CA VAL A 185 6.64 4.54 -8.68
C VAL A 185 5.32 3.77 -8.80
N LEU A 186 4.20 4.49 -8.92
CA LEU A 186 2.88 3.89 -9.04
C LEU A 186 2.73 3.07 -10.33
N ALA A 187 3.19 3.60 -11.47
CA ALA A 187 3.16 2.88 -12.74
C ALA A 187 4.02 1.61 -12.71
N ARG A 188 5.22 1.69 -12.12
CA ARG A 188 6.12 0.54 -11.95
C ARG A 188 5.50 -0.52 -11.05
N SER A 189 4.84 -0.13 -9.96
CA SER A 189 4.11 -1.05 -9.08
C SER A 189 2.96 -1.75 -9.82
N ALA A 190 2.15 -1.00 -10.57
CA ALA A 190 1.06 -1.54 -11.38
C ALA A 190 1.55 -2.56 -12.43
N ALA A 191 2.63 -2.25 -13.15
CA ALA A 191 3.22 -3.14 -14.14
C ALA A 191 3.72 -4.47 -13.51
N ARG A 192 4.35 -4.40 -12.34
CA ARG A 192 4.80 -5.60 -11.60
C ARG A 192 3.63 -6.48 -11.19
N ASN A 193 2.55 -5.88 -10.69
CA ASN A 193 1.35 -6.61 -10.30
C ASN A 193 0.67 -7.30 -11.49
N ALA A 194 0.58 -6.61 -12.64
CA ALA A 194 0.06 -7.20 -13.87
C ALA A 194 0.92 -8.39 -14.36
N SER A 195 2.24 -8.25 -14.33
CA SER A 195 3.16 -9.35 -14.69
C SER A 195 3.01 -10.56 -13.75
N ALA A 196 2.88 -10.33 -12.44
CA ALA A 196 2.70 -11.41 -11.46
C ALA A 196 1.36 -12.14 -11.65
N ALA A 197 0.28 -11.41 -11.97
CA ALA A 197 -1.01 -12.00 -12.30
C ALA A 197 -0.92 -12.87 -13.57
N ASN A 198 -0.26 -12.38 -14.61
CA ASN A 198 -0.05 -13.12 -15.86
C ASN A 198 0.72 -14.42 -15.63
N HIS A 199 1.78 -14.40 -14.81
CA HIS A 199 2.54 -15.60 -14.47
C HIS A 199 1.70 -16.64 -13.72
N ARG A 200 0.84 -16.20 -12.77
CA ARG A 200 -0.08 -17.10 -12.06
C ARG A 200 -1.10 -17.74 -12.99
N VAL A 201 -1.68 -16.97 -13.92
CA VAL A 201 -2.62 -17.49 -14.92
C VAL A 201 -1.93 -18.50 -15.85
N ALA A 202 -0.69 -18.22 -16.27
CA ALA A 202 0.10 -19.14 -17.09
C ALA A 202 0.37 -20.47 -16.36
N LEU A 203 0.74 -20.42 -15.08
CA LEU A 203 0.95 -21.61 -14.26
C LEU A 203 -0.34 -22.44 -14.12
N GLN A 204 -1.48 -21.80 -13.84
CA GLN A 204 -2.78 -22.47 -13.73
C GLN A 204 -3.19 -23.17 -15.03
N ARG A 205 -2.99 -22.52 -16.18
CA ARG A 205 -3.25 -23.12 -17.51
C ARG A 205 -2.39 -24.37 -17.73
N ARG A 206 -1.11 -24.31 -17.36
CA ARG A 206 -0.19 -25.45 -17.50
C ARG A 206 -0.59 -26.64 -16.60
N VAL A 207 -0.96 -26.38 -15.35
CA VAL A 207 -1.44 -27.42 -14.42
C VAL A 207 -2.73 -28.06 -14.93
N LYS A 208 -3.69 -27.27 -15.41
CA LYS A 208 -4.97 -27.77 -15.95
C LYS A 208 -4.78 -28.59 -17.24
N ALA A 209 -3.80 -28.24 -18.08
CA ALA A 209 -3.44 -29.02 -19.27
C ALA A 209 -2.79 -30.36 -18.91
N SER A 210 -1.90 -30.38 -17.91
CA SER A 210 -1.22 -31.61 -17.47
C SER A 210 -2.13 -32.59 -16.72
N GLY A 211 -3.19 -32.10 -16.06
CA GLY A 211 -4.18 -32.96 -15.37
C GLY A 211 -5.18 -33.64 -16.30
N LYS A 212 -5.25 -33.26 -17.59
CA LYS A 212 -6.15 -33.86 -18.57
C LYS A 212 -5.53 -35.02 -19.38
N THR A 213 -4.22 -35.23 -19.26
CA THR A 213 -3.49 -36.25 -20.02
C THR A 213 -3.21 -37.54 -19.22
N GLY A 214 -3.80 -37.70 -18.03
CA GLY A 214 -3.49 -38.79 -17.10
C GLY A 214 -4.56 -39.87 -16.91
N ASP A 215 -5.74 -39.74 -17.51
CA ASP A 215 -6.82 -40.75 -17.40
C ASP A 215 -7.03 -41.44 -18.76
N HIS A 216 -6.19 -42.43 -19.07
CA HIS A 216 -6.45 -43.46 -20.08
C HIS A 216 -5.86 -44.80 -19.63
#